data_AF-A0A3E3DVA5-F1
#
_entry.id   AF-A0A3E3DVA5-F1
#
_cell.length_a   1.000
_cell.length_b   1.000
_cell.length_c   1.000
_cell.angle_alpha   90.00
_cell.angle_beta   90.00
_cell.angle_gamma   90.00
#
_symmetry.space_group_name_H-M   'P 1'
#
loop_
_entity.id
_entity.type
_entity.pdbx_description
1 polymer ?
#
loop_
_entity_poly.entity_id
_entity_poly.type
_entity_poly.pdbx_seq_one_letter_code
_entity_poly.pdbx_strand_id
1 'polypeptide(L)' 'MLRHSHASNLICSGCNIVAVSKRLGHENVEITLETYTHLIPKKEDEAMCIVERFSQNLLKQL' A
#
# COMPACT_ATOMS: atom_id res chain seq x y z
N MET A 1 -10.71 -10.51 17.68
CA MET A 1 -10.57 -11.14 16.35
C MET A 1 -11.21 -10.33 15.20
N LEU A 2 -12.46 -9.87 15.29
CA LEU A 2 -13.13 -9.16 14.18
C LEU A 2 -12.42 -7.90 13.67
N ARG A 3 -11.82 -7.09 14.56
CA ARG A 3 -11.07 -5.88 14.17
C ARG A 3 -9.89 -6.21 13.24
N HIS A 4 -9.15 -7.27 13.56
CA HIS A 4 -8.00 -7.70 12.78
C HIS A 4 -8.45 -8.30 11.45
N SER A 5 -9.46 -9.18 11.44
CA SER A 5 -10.03 -9.71 10.20
C SER A 5 -10.58 -8.62 9.27
N HIS A 6 -11.21 -7.59 9.84
CA HIS A 6 -11.69 -6.44 9.07
C HIS A 6 -10.53 -5.64 8.45
N ALA A 7 -9.50 -5.33 9.24
CA ALA A 7 -8.30 -4.65 8.74
C ALA A 7 -7.60 -5.47 7.65
N SER A 8 -7.43 -6.77 7.84
CA SER A 8 -6.86 -7.67 6.84
C SER A 8 -7.64 -7.65 5.54
N ASN A 9 -8.99 -7.74 5.60
CA ASN A 9 -9.81 -7.71 4.40
C ASN A 9 -9.69 -6.38 3.64
N LEU A 10 -9.68 -5.25 4.35
CA LEU A 10 -9.48 -3.94 3.73
C LEU A 10 -8.13 -3.85 3.02
N ILE A 11 -7.05 -4.30 3.67
CA ILE A 11 -5.69 -4.25 3.12
C ILE A 11 -5.55 -5.18 1.91
N CYS A 12 -6.05 -6.42 2.01
CA CYS A 12 -6.04 -7.37 0.89
C CYS A 12 -6.89 -6.89 -0.29
N SER A 13 -7.93 -6.08 -0.04
CA SER A 13 -8.75 -5.44 -1.09
C SER A 13 -8.05 -4.24 -1.74
N GLY A 14 -6.81 -3.92 -1.36
CA GLY A 14 -6.04 -2.80 -1.92
C GLY A 14 -6.43 -1.44 -1.35
N CYS A 15 -7.13 -1.37 -0.22
CA CYS A 15 -7.42 -0.09 0.43
C CYS A 15 -6.14 0.61 0.88
N ASN A 16 -6.13 1.93 0.76
CA ASN A 16 -5.02 2.76 1.21
C ASN A 16 -4.76 2.58 2.72
N ILE A 17 -3.49 2.31 3.09
CA ILE A 17 -3.11 2.00 4.48
C ILE A 17 -3.38 3.16 5.46
N VAL A 18 -3.31 4.42 5.01
CA VAL A 18 -3.65 5.60 5.82
C VAL A 18 -5.16 5.64 6.08
N ALA A 19 -5.97 5.28 5.09
CA ALA A 19 -7.43 5.19 5.27
C ALA A 19 -7.80 4.07 6.25
N VAL A 20 -7.15 2.91 6.14
CA VAL A 20 -7.32 1.80 7.09
C VAL A 20 -6.90 2.22 8.50
N SER A 21 -5.76 2.89 8.65
CA SER A 21 -5.29 3.42 9.93
C SER A 21 -6.29 4.37 10.59
N LYS A 22 -6.81 5.35 9.83
CA LYS A 22 -7.85 6.28 10.30
C LYS A 22 -9.13 5.55 10.68
N ARG A 23 -9.56 4.55 9.90
CA ARG A 23 -10.76 3.74 10.17
C ARG A 23 -10.64 2.95 11.47
N LEU A 24 -9.43 2.48 11.78
CA LEU A 24 -9.11 1.80 13.03
C LEU A 24 -9.00 2.78 14.19
N GLY A 25 -8.70 4.06 13.93
CA GLY A 25 -8.47 5.06 14.97
C GLY A 25 -7.08 4.93 15.59
N HIS A 26 -6.08 4.55 14.80
CA HIS A 26 -4.69 4.61 15.26
C HIS A 26 -4.20 6.06 15.19
N GLU A 27 -3.53 6.50 16.24
CA GLU A 27 -2.92 7.83 16.35
C GLU A 27 -1.84 8.04 15.27
N ASN A 28 -1.11 6.98 14.94
CA ASN A 28 -0.08 6.97 13.92
C ASN A 28 -0.32 5.82 12.93
N VAL A 29 -0.07 6.09 11.64
CA VAL A 29 -0.14 5.10 10.56
C VAL A 29 0.90 3.98 10.74
N GLU A 30 2.05 4.28 11.34
CA GLU A 30 3.12 3.32 11.61
C GLU A 30 2.63 2.11 12.39
N ILE A 31 1.75 2.29 13.38
CA ILE A 31 1.13 1.19 14.15
C ILE A 31 0.42 0.21 13.20
N THR A 32 -0.29 0.76 12.21
CA THR A 32 -1.01 -0.04 11.21
C THR A 32 -0.04 -0.73 10.26
N LEU A 33 1.02 -0.04 9.86
CA LEU A 33 2.04 -0.55 8.97
C LEU A 33 2.79 -1.71 9.65
N GLU A 34 3.31 -1.51 10.86
CA GLU A 34 3.99 -2.55 11.64
C GLU A 34 3.10 -3.78 11.85
N THR A 35 1.83 -3.56 12.18
CA THR A 35 0.90 -4.67 12.45
C THR A 35 0.55 -5.46 11.19
N TYR A 36 0.34 -4.79 10.05
CA TYR A 36 -0.26 -5.41 8.86
C TYR A 36 0.60 -5.36 7.59
N THR A 37 1.86 -4.93 7.65
CA THR A 37 2.74 -4.85 6.46
C THR A 37 2.88 -6.19 5.75
N HIS A 38 2.77 -7.30 6.47
CA HIS A 38 2.85 -8.66 5.92
C HIS A 38 1.67 -9.01 4.99
N LEU A 39 0.59 -8.24 5.04
CA LEU A 39 -0.58 -8.39 4.16
C LEU A 39 -0.52 -7.48 2.94
N ILE A 40 0.41 -6.52 2.91
CA ILE A 40 0.57 -5.61 1.79
C ILE A 40 1.23 -6.40 0.65
N PRO A 41 0.57 -6.53 -0.52
CA PRO A 41 1.15 -7.23 -1.65
C PRO A 41 2.44 -6.53 -2.09
N LYS A 42 3.53 -7.29 -2.17
CA LYS A 42 4.79 -6.80 -2.73
C LYS A 42 4.59 -6.56 -4.23
N LYS A 43 4.71 -5.30 -4.64
CA LYS A 43 4.56 -4.84 -6.03
C LYS A 43 5.82 -4.10 -6.49
N GLU A 44 6.98 -4.53 -5.99
CA GLU A 44 8.29 -3.91 -6.32
C GLU A 44 8.56 -3.98 -7.82
N ASP A 45 8.30 -5.12 -8.46
CA ASP A 45 8.48 -5.30 -9.91
C ASP A 45 7.56 -4.37 -10.73
N GLU A 46 6.29 -4.22 -10.30
CA GLU A 46 5.33 -3.32 -10.94
C GLU A 46 5.77 -1.86 -10.81
N ALA A 47 6.27 -1.47 -9.62
CA ALA A 47 6.82 -0.14 -9.39
C ALA A 47 8.03 0.14 -10.29
N MET A 48 8.95 -0.84 -10.42
CA MET A 48 10.12 -0.72 -11.30
C MET A 48 9.71 -0.56 -12.76
N CYS A 49 8.75 -1.36 -13.24
CA CYS A 49 8.23 -1.26 -14.61
C CYS A 49 7.63 0.13 -14.91
N ILE A 50 6.92 0.74 -13.93
CA ILE A 50 6.35 2.08 -14.08
C ILE A 50 7.47 3.13 -14.19
N VAL A 51 8.51 3.04 -13.35
CA VAL A 51 9.65 3.97 -13.36
C VAL A 51 10.41 3.89 -14.69
N GLU A 52 10.67 2.68 -15.18
CA GLU A 52 11.32 2.47 -16.48
C GLU A 52 10.51 3.06 -17.62
N ARG A 53 9.19 2.79 -17.66
CA ARG A 53 8.29 3.34 -18.67
C ARG A 53 8.28 4.87 -18.67
N PHE A 54 8.25 5.48 -17.49
CA PHE A 54 8.27 6.93 -17.35
C PHE A 54 9.57 7.52 -17.88
N SER A 55 10.71 6.91 -17.55
CA SER A 55 12.03 7.32 -18.02
C SER A 55 12.14 7.23 -19.56
N GLN A 56 11.64 6.14 -20.15
CA GLN A 56 11.62 5.96 -21.61
C GLN A 56 10.72 6.97 -22.33
N ASN A 57 9.58 7.34 -21.73
CA ASN A 57 8.70 8.35 -22.29
C ASN A 57 9.35 9.74 -22.27
N LEU A 58 10.05 10.08 -21.19
CA LEU A 58 10.76 11.35 -21.09
C LEU A 58 11.87 11.48 -22.15
N LEU A 59 12.63 10.42 -22.37
CA LEU A 59 13.68 10.39 -23.40
C LEU A 59 13.14 10.54 -24.82
N LYS A 60 11.91 10.09 -25.09
CA LYS A 60 11.27 10.23 -26.40
C LYS A 60 10.68 11.62 -26.67
N GLN A 61 10.55 12.45 -25.63
CA GLN A 61 10.00 13.81 -25.73
C GLN A 61 11.08 14.89 -25.89
N LEU A 62 12.37 14.51 -25.81
CA LEU A 62 13.53 15.35 -26.10
C LEU A 62 14.03 15.08 -27.52
#